data_AF-A0A222P9X6-F1
#
_entry.id   AF-A0A222P9X6-F1
#
_cell.length_a   1.000
_cell.length_b   1.000
_cell.length_c   1.000
_cell.angle_alpha   90.00
_cell.angle_beta   90.00
_cell.angle_gamma   90.00
#
_symmetry.space_group_name_H-M   'P 1'
#
loop_
_entity.id
_entity.type
_entity.pdbx_description
1 polymer ?
#
loop_
_entity_poly.entity_id
_entity_poly.type
_entity_poly.pdbx_seq_one_letter_code
_entity_poly.pdbx_strand_id
1 'polypeptide(L)'
;MEIQDFRESSHSSYFKEWYGKVIWKGEEIRVSLTISKKCDNVELEKEKMLKILEELYLNQDEWNKKVKNTMVKYFYDVLNDDFFDDGAFPEYPTCYDMLFEILKNDFTKEEAEKAYKNNIFPIDKFKKYIFVESIEITSEGNFYFEVVDDYIVVGDNWIWLKGNIDKGFLAASFNALFEFVDDLELNDKFSTIFREKTKIHSMWLSKWGEPREGLAKFYYSNHNLAITGNYKAGKKEGIWKFYDEDGKLTKKVNYVNDIAEEEVVY
;
A
#
# COMPACT_ATOMS: atom_id res chain seq x y z
N MET A 1 7.40 -29.80 0.41
CA MET A 1 6.32 -28.82 0.15
C MET A 1 5.47 -29.38 -0.97
N GLU A 2 4.14 -29.38 -0.83
CA GLU A 2 3.21 -29.77 -1.91
C GLU A 2 2.47 -28.52 -2.37
N ILE A 3 2.48 -28.26 -3.68
CA ILE A 3 1.73 -27.15 -4.28
C ILE A 3 0.46 -27.73 -4.89
N GLN A 4 -0.68 -27.35 -4.34
CA GLN A 4 -1.99 -27.81 -4.79
C GLN A 4 -2.49 -26.94 -5.95
N ASP A 5 -3.25 -27.55 -6.86
CA ASP A 5 -3.89 -26.90 -8.01
C ASP A 5 -2.95 -26.08 -8.90
N PHE A 6 -1.68 -26.50 -9.00
CA PHE A 6 -0.66 -25.74 -9.72
C PHE A 6 -0.89 -25.74 -11.24
N ARG A 7 -1.34 -24.60 -11.78
CA ARG A 7 -1.75 -24.47 -13.19
C ARG A 7 -1.37 -23.14 -13.81
N GLU A 8 -1.14 -23.16 -15.11
CA GLU A 8 -0.90 -21.94 -15.90
C GLU A 8 -2.19 -21.11 -16.03
N SER A 9 -2.04 -19.80 -15.95
CA SER A 9 -3.04 -18.78 -16.26
C SER A 9 -2.41 -17.79 -17.23
N SER A 10 -3.03 -17.60 -18.40
CA SER A 10 -2.42 -16.87 -19.52
C SER A 10 -3.19 -15.62 -19.91
N HIS A 11 -3.58 -14.80 -18.92
CA HIS A 11 -4.35 -13.58 -19.14
C HIS A 11 -3.49 -12.34 -19.45
N SER A 12 -2.20 -12.36 -19.11
CA SER A 12 -1.28 -11.22 -19.32
C SER A 12 -0.72 -11.19 -20.74
N SER A 13 -0.59 -10.00 -21.35
CA SER A 13 0.10 -9.82 -22.62
C SER A 13 1.62 -9.88 -22.50
N TYR A 14 2.17 -9.72 -21.30
CA TYR A 14 3.61 -9.60 -21.04
C TYR A 14 4.20 -10.82 -20.33
N PHE A 15 3.41 -11.49 -19.48
CA PHE A 15 3.89 -12.56 -18.61
C PHE A 15 3.06 -13.84 -18.80
N LYS A 16 3.68 -14.97 -18.46
CA LYS A 16 3.01 -16.23 -18.15
C LYS A 16 3.01 -16.38 -16.64
N GLU A 17 1.88 -16.78 -16.10
CA GLU A 17 1.69 -16.93 -14.66
C GLU A 17 1.25 -18.36 -14.35
N TRP A 18 1.78 -18.92 -13.27
CA TRP A 18 1.30 -20.17 -12.70
C TRP A 18 0.83 -19.93 -11.29
N TYR A 19 -0.30 -20.52 -10.93
CA TYR A 19 -0.91 -20.35 -9.63
C TYR A 19 -1.12 -21.69 -8.96
N GLY A 20 -0.87 -21.75 -7.67
CA GLY A 20 -1.23 -22.87 -6.82
C GLY A 20 -1.43 -22.41 -5.39
N LYS A 21 -1.50 -23.38 -4.48
CA LYS A 21 -1.71 -23.14 -3.06
C LYS A 21 -0.73 -23.94 -2.23
N VAL A 22 -0.31 -23.38 -1.09
CA VAL A 22 0.53 -24.05 -0.09
C VAL A 22 0.00 -23.77 1.31
N ILE A 23 0.33 -24.63 2.26
CA ILE A 23 0.05 -24.37 3.68
C ILE A 23 1.22 -23.58 4.27
N TRP A 24 1.01 -22.29 4.53
CA TRP A 24 1.96 -21.41 5.18
C TRP A 24 1.50 -21.11 6.60
N LYS A 25 2.31 -21.47 7.59
CA LYS A 25 2.04 -21.23 9.02
C LYS A 25 0.70 -21.77 9.51
N GLY A 26 0.18 -22.82 8.85
CA GLY A 26 -1.09 -23.46 9.19
C GLY A 26 -2.28 -22.98 8.35
N GLU A 27 -2.09 -21.92 7.56
CA GLU A 27 -3.11 -21.34 6.70
C GLU A 27 -2.85 -21.67 5.23
N GLU A 28 -3.92 -21.83 4.45
CA GLU A 28 -3.80 -21.99 3.01
C GLU A 28 -3.58 -20.62 2.35
N ILE A 29 -2.45 -20.46 1.67
CA ILE A 29 -2.10 -19.22 0.96
C ILE A 29 -1.91 -19.48 -0.53
N ARG A 30 -2.11 -18.44 -1.34
CA ARG A 30 -1.85 -18.50 -2.78
C ARG A 30 -0.35 -18.40 -3.04
N VAL A 31 0.14 -19.17 -4.00
CA VAL A 31 1.47 -18.97 -4.58
C VAL A 31 1.36 -18.71 -6.07
N SER A 32 2.20 -17.81 -6.57
CA SER A 32 2.29 -17.51 -8.00
C SER A 32 3.73 -17.47 -8.50
N LEU A 33 3.94 -17.97 -9.71
CA LEU A 33 5.19 -17.83 -10.45
C LEU A 33 4.93 -16.97 -11.68
N THR A 34 5.65 -15.87 -11.83
CA THR A 34 5.52 -14.95 -12.97
C THR A 34 6.79 -14.95 -13.82
N ILE A 35 6.66 -15.29 -15.10
CA ILE A 35 7.78 -15.35 -16.06
C ILE A 35 7.44 -14.54 -17.31
N SER A 36 8.38 -13.74 -17.80
CA SER A 36 8.23 -13.00 -19.05
C SER A 36 7.91 -13.94 -20.23
N LYS A 37 6.95 -13.55 -21.09
CA LYS A 37 6.65 -14.29 -22.33
C LYS A 37 7.82 -14.36 -23.31
N LYS A 38 8.83 -13.50 -23.13
CA LYS A 38 10.07 -13.50 -23.91
C LYS A 38 11.14 -14.45 -23.37
N CYS A 39 10.87 -15.18 -22.29
CA CYS A 39 11.81 -16.14 -21.72
C CYS A 39 12.05 -17.32 -22.66
N ASP A 40 13.32 -17.59 -22.96
CA ASP A 40 13.73 -18.68 -23.87
C ASP A 40 13.53 -20.08 -23.26
N ASN A 41 13.66 -20.22 -21.93
CA ASN A 41 13.55 -21.49 -21.24
C ASN A 41 12.69 -21.40 -19.98
N VAL A 42 11.37 -21.48 -20.18
CA VAL A 42 10.35 -21.37 -19.14
C VAL A 42 10.51 -22.44 -18.06
N GLU A 43 10.81 -23.69 -18.42
CA GLU A 43 10.91 -24.78 -17.42
C GLU A 43 12.13 -24.60 -16.51
N LEU A 44 13.27 -24.17 -17.06
CA LEU A 44 14.45 -23.87 -16.24
C LEU A 44 14.19 -22.73 -15.24
N GLU A 45 13.50 -21.66 -15.67
CA GLU A 45 13.16 -20.56 -14.76
C GLU A 45 12.14 -21.00 -13.71
N LYS A 46 11.13 -21.80 -14.07
CA LYS A 46 10.21 -22.41 -13.10
C LYS A 46 10.95 -23.23 -12.05
N GLU A 47 11.91 -24.07 -12.46
CA GLU A 47 12.71 -24.86 -11.51
C GLU A 47 13.49 -23.98 -10.52
N LYS A 48 14.10 -22.88 -10.99
CA LYS A 48 14.80 -21.93 -10.11
C LYS A 48 13.84 -21.27 -9.12
N MET A 49 12.68 -20.82 -9.60
CA MET A 49 11.69 -20.15 -8.77
C MET A 49 11.07 -21.10 -7.73
N LEU A 50 10.85 -22.36 -8.09
CA LEU A 50 10.37 -23.39 -7.16
C LEU A 50 11.38 -23.67 -6.04
N LYS A 51 12.70 -23.60 -6.32
CA LYS A 51 13.73 -23.69 -5.28
C LYS A 51 13.67 -22.52 -4.30
N ILE A 52 13.44 -21.30 -4.80
CA ILE A 52 13.22 -20.13 -3.94
C ILE A 52 11.99 -20.36 -3.05
N LEU A 53 10.87 -20.83 -3.61
CA LEU A 53 9.67 -21.12 -2.84
C LEU A 53 9.91 -22.19 -1.77
N GLU A 54 10.64 -23.25 -2.12
CA GLU A 54 11.00 -24.32 -1.19
C GLU A 54 11.85 -23.78 -0.03
N GLU A 55 12.82 -22.91 -0.32
CA GLU A 55 13.64 -22.28 0.71
C GLU A 55 12.82 -21.36 1.64
N LEU A 56 11.93 -20.55 1.08
CA LEU A 56 10.99 -19.74 1.86
C LEU A 56 10.13 -20.63 2.76
N TYR A 57 9.60 -21.73 2.21
CA TYR A 57 8.71 -22.66 2.92
C TYR A 57 9.41 -23.41 4.05
N LEU A 58 10.63 -23.90 3.81
CA LEU A 58 11.44 -24.59 4.84
C LEU A 58 11.80 -23.65 6.00
N ASN A 59 11.95 -22.36 5.71
CA ASN A 59 12.29 -21.32 6.69
C ASN A 59 11.09 -20.40 7.02
N GLN A 60 9.86 -20.90 6.88
CA GLN A 60 8.65 -20.08 7.00
C GLN A 60 8.51 -19.38 8.36
N ASP A 61 9.03 -19.96 9.44
CA ASP A 61 9.01 -19.33 10.76
C ASP A 61 9.85 -18.05 10.79
N GLU A 62 11.04 -18.11 10.21
CA GLU A 62 11.95 -16.97 10.12
C GLU A 62 11.39 -15.90 9.18
N TRP A 63 10.92 -16.31 8.00
CA TRP A 63 10.34 -15.39 7.02
C TRP A 63 9.07 -14.73 7.52
N ASN A 64 8.18 -15.48 8.18
CA ASN A 64 6.99 -14.90 8.79
C ASN A 64 7.33 -13.91 9.91
N LYS A 65 8.38 -14.19 10.70
CA LYS A 65 8.89 -13.22 11.69
C LYS A 65 9.45 -11.96 11.00
N LYS A 66 10.22 -12.12 9.92
CA LYS A 66 10.74 -11.01 9.11
C LYS A 66 9.59 -10.17 8.55
N VAL A 67 8.59 -10.77 7.90
CA VAL A 67 7.38 -10.09 7.40
C VAL A 67 6.74 -9.25 8.50
N LYS A 68 6.43 -9.85 9.65
CA LYS A 68 5.76 -9.17 10.77
C LYS A 68 6.58 -8.01 11.33
N ASN A 69 7.90 -8.17 11.45
CA ASN A 69 8.79 -7.09 11.90
C ASN A 69 8.86 -5.94 10.88
N THR A 70 9.03 -6.29 9.61
CA THR A 70 9.12 -5.36 8.49
C THR A 70 7.85 -4.52 8.36
N MET A 71 6.69 -5.16 8.42
CA MET A 71 5.41 -4.46 8.36
C MET A 71 5.24 -3.47 9.49
N VAL A 72 5.49 -3.87 10.75
CA VAL A 72 5.39 -2.94 11.87
C VAL A 72 6.32 -1.75 11.67
N LYS A 73 7.57 -1.97 11.24
CA LYS A 73 8.49 -0.88 10.91
C LYS A 73 7.91 0.03 9.83
N TYR A 74 7.40 -0.55 8.74
CA TYR A 74 6.80 0.21 7.64
C TYR A 74 5.60 1.03 8.09
N PHE A 75 4.74 0.50 8.96
CA PHE A 75 3.64 1.24 9.58
C PHE A 75 4.13 2.48 10.34
N TYR A 76 5.12 2.32 11.22
CA TYR A 76 5.71 3.46 11.93
C TYR A 76 6.33 4.49 10.99
N ASP A 77 6.96 3.99 9.94
CA ASP A 77 7.80 4.81 9.09
C ASP A 77 6.99 5.60 8.05
N VAL A 78 5.87 5.05 7.59
CA VAL A 78 5.16 5.56 6.41
C VAL A 78 3.71 5.90 6.70
N LEU A 79 3.04 5.20 7.63
CA LEU A 79 1.60 5.36 7.87
C LEU A 79 1.24 6.13 9.14
N ASN A 80 2.19 6.32 10.06
CA ASN A 80 1.92 6.93 11.36
C ASN A 80 1.38 8.38 11.30
N ASP A 81 1.62 9.11 10.21
CA ASP A 81 1.19 10.51 10.10
C ASP A 81 -0.32 10.67 9.80
N ASP A 82 -0.97 9.68 9.17
CA ASP A 82 -2.39 9.76 8.75
C ASP A 82 -3.31 8.74 9.46
N PHE A 83 -2.76 7.74 10.16
CA PHE A 83 -3.53 6.59 10.68
C PHE A 83 -4.61 6.93 11.72
N PHE A 84 -4.42 8.03 12.45
CA PHE A 84 -5.33 8.47 13.51
C PHE A 84 -5.83 9.90 13.31
N ASP A 85 -5.73 10.44 12.08
CA ASP A 85 -6.25 11.77 11.80
C ASP A 85 -7.78 11.78 11.96
N ASP A 86 -8.22 12.37 13.07
CA ASP A 86 -9.63 12.55 13.44
C ASP A 86 -10.27 13.77 12.74
N GLY A 87 -9.49 14.50 11.93
CA GLY A 87 -9.92 15.71 11.22
C GLY A 87 -11.02 15.50 10.19
N ALA A 88 -11.34 14.25 9.81
CA ALA A 88 -12.33 13.94 8.79
C ALA A 88 -13.73 13.54 9.31
N PHE A 89 -13.87 13.07 10.56
CA PHE A 89 -15.12 12.42 11.02
C PHE A 89 -15.47 12.68 12.50
N PRO A 90 -15.78 13.93 12.89
CA PRO A 90 -16.06 14.33 14.28
C PRO A 90 -17.36 13.78 14.89
N GLU A 91 -18.18 13.09 14.08
CA GLU A 91 -19.51 12.58 14.45
C GLU A 91 -19.53 11.07 14.77
N TYR A 92 -18.41 10.38 14.62
CA TYR A 92 -18.22 8.98 14.99
C TYR A 92 -17.60 8.89 16.40
N PRO A 93 -17.73 7.74 17.12
CA PRO A 93 -16.86 7.46 18.27
C PRO A 93 -15.42 7.76 17.85
N THR A 94 -14.59 8.30 18.74
CA THR A 94 -13.21 8.65 18.36
C THR A 94 -12.56 7.44 17.66
N CYS A 95 -11.69 7.64 16.66
CA CYS A 95 -10.96 6.53 16.02
C CYS A 95 -10.32 5.61 17.08
N TYR A 96 -9.98 6.16 18.25
CA TYR A 96 -9.62 5.45 19.48
C TYR A 96 -10.69 4.49 20.02
N ASP A 97 -11.96 4.88 20.14
CA ASP A 97 -13.04 4.00 20.63
C ASP A 97 -13.29 2.83 19.67
N MET A 98 -13.22 3.09 18.35
CA MET A 98 -13.31 2.03 17.33
C MET A 98 -12.10 1.08 17.41
N LEU A 99 -10.89 1.63 17.49
CA LEU A 99 -9.66 0.86 17.67
C LEU A 99 -9.72 0.01 18.95
N PHE A 100 -10.17 0.58 20.07
CA PHE A 100 -10.32 -0.15 21.32
C PHE A 100 -11.37 -1.25 21.20
N GLU A 101 -12.53 -1.00 20.59
CA GLU A 101 -13.56 -2.04 20.41
C GLU A 101 -13.07 -3.21 19.54
N ILE A 102 -12.29 -2.93 18.50
CA ILE A 102 -11.65 -3.95 17.65
C ILE A 102 -10.58 -4.72 18.43
N LEU A 103 -9.77 -4.01 19.22
CA LEU A 103 -8.58 -4.55 19.89
C LEU A 103 -8.79 -4.98 21.34
N LYS A 104 -9.99 -4.83 21.92
CA LYS A 104 -10.26 -4.99 23.37
C LYS A 104 -9.87 -6.35 23.94
N ASN A 105 -9.81 -7.39 23.12
CA ASN A 105 -9.41 -8.74 23.54
C ASN A 105 -7.89 -8.86 23.74
N ASP A 106 -7.11 -8.03 23.05
CA ASP A 106 -5.65 -8.07 23.09
C ASP A 106 -5.05 -6.82 23.75
N PHE A 107 -5.81 -5.74 23.89
CA PHE A 107 -5.35 -4.44 24.39
C PHE A 107 -6.18 -3.99 25.59
N THR A 108 -5.49 -3.48 26.60
CA THR A 108 -6.14 -2.70 27.65
C THR A 108 -6.55 -1.33 27.09
N LYS A 109 -7.54 -0.71 27.73
CA LYS A 109 -8.01 0.63 27.37
C LYS A 109 -6.88 1.66 27.38
N GLU A 110 -5.96 1.53 28.33
CA GLU A 110 -4.78 2.39 28.48
C GLU A 110 -3.75 2.17 27.36
N GLU A 111 -3.48 0.92 26.96
CA GLU A 111 -2.57 0.62 25.85
C GLU A 111 -3.10 1.12 24.51
N ALA A 112 -4.40 0.94 24.26
CA ALA A 112 -5.06 1.51 23.08
C ALA A 112 -4.96 3.05 23.09
N GLU A 113 -5.08 3.67 24.27
CA GLU A 113 -5.06 5.14 24.40
C GLU A 113 -3.66 5.69 24.16
N LYS A 114 -2.63 4.98 24.64
CA LYS A 114 -1.23 5.32 24.39
C LYS A 114 -0.83 5.08 22.92
N ALA A 115 -1.34 4.01 22.30
CA ALA A 115 -1.15 3.76 20.88
C ALA A 115 -1.73 4.90 20.05
N TYR A 116 -2.95 5.33 20.37
CA TYR A 116 -3.64 6.42 19.68
C TYR A 116 -3.01 7.81 19.93
N LYS A 117 -2.93 8.23 21.21
CA LYS A 117 -2.58 9.61 21.55
C LYS A 117 -1.09 9.92 21.48
N ASN A 118 -0.26 8.90 21.71
CA ASN A 118 1.18 9.08 21.90
C ASN A 118 2.01 8.33 20.85
N ASN A 119 1.37 7.68 19.87
CA ASN A 119 2.02 6.80 18.89
C ASN A 119 2.86 5.68 19.55
N ILE A 120 2.45 5.21 20.74
CA ILE A 120 3.12 4.14 21.48
C ILE A 120 2.38 2.83 21.22
N PHE A 121 2.73 2.16 20.13
CA PHE A 121 2.10 0.89 19.76
C PHE A 121 2.82 -0.30 20.42
N PRO A 122 2.09 -1.22 21.07
CA PRO A 122 2.65 -2.50 21.51
C PRO A 122 2.88 -3.41 20.29
N ILE A 123 4.05 -3.25 19.67
CA ILE A 123 4.51 -3.92 18.44
C ILE A 123 4.14 -5.41 18.39
N ASP A 124 4.42 -6.14 19.46
CA ASP A 124 4.19 -7.59 19.48
C ASP A 124 2.71 -7.97 19.46
N LYS A 125 1.82 -7.09 19.90
CA LYS A 125 0.37 -7.29 19.78
C LYS A 125 -0.10 -7.03 18.36
N PHE A 126 0.40 -5.98 17.71
CA PHE A 126 0.09 -5.67 16.31
C PHE A 126 0.54 -6.76 15.34
N LYS A 127 1.69 -7.39 15.60
CA LYS A 127 2.16 -8.55 14.81
C LYS A 127 1.15 -9.69 14.74
N LYS A 128 0.21 -9.81 15.68
CA LYS A 128 -0.82 -10.88 15.65
C LYS A 128 -1.78 -10.73 14.48
N TYR A 129 -2.05 -9.50 14.05
CA TYR A 129 -3.01 -9.19 12.99
C TYR A 129 -2.40 -9.15 11.60
N ILE A 130 -1.10 -9.38 11.49
CA ILE A 130 -0.37 -9.33 10.23
C ILE A 130 -0.25 -10.76 9.70
N PHE A 131 -0.81 -10.98 8.52
CA PHE A 131 -0.87 -12.29 7.87
C PHE A 131 -0.33 -12.23 6.45
N VAL A 132 0.32 -13.32 6.04
CA VAL A 132 0.71 -13.52 4.64
C VAL A 132 -0.49 -14.09 3.90
N GLU A 133 -0.99 -13.37 2.90
CA GLU A 133 -2.09 -13.78 2.03
C GLU A 133 -1.57 -14.60 0.84
N SER A 134 -0.45 -14.17 0.26
CA SER A 134 0.13 -14.82 -0.91
C SER A 134 1.64 -14.61 -1.04
N ILE A 135 2.28 -15.50 -1.81
CA ILE A 135 3.68 -15.39 -2.19
C ILE A 135 3.77 -15.41 -3.72
N GLU A 136 4.32 -14.34 -4.30
CA GLU A 136 4.69 -14.31 -5.71
C GLU A 136 6.20 -14.45 -5.86
N ILE A 137 6.64 -15.19 -6.86
CA ILE A 137 8.04 -15.28 -7.25
C ILE A 137 8.16 -14.88 -8.72
N THR A 138 9.22 -14.14 -9.03
CA THR A 138 9.52 -13.68 -10.39
C THR A 138 10.77 -14.36 -10.92
N SER A 139 10.90 -14.46 -12.24
CA SER A 139 12.08 -15.03 -12.90
C SER A 139 13.41 -14.31 -12.61
N GLU A 140 13.34 -13.10 -12.04
CA GLU A 140 14.53 -12.34 -11.60
C GLU A 140 15.10 -12.84 -10.26
N GLY A 141 14.42 -13.79 -9.61
CA GLY A 141 14.80 -14.29 -8.28
C GLY A 141 14.33 -13.39 -7.13
N ASN A 142 13.42 -12.45 -7.40
CA ASN A 142 12.72 -11.70 -6.37
C ASN A 142 11.44 -12.44 -5.97
N PHE A 143 11.10 -12.38 -4.69
CA PHE A 143 9.79 -12.80 -4.16
C PHE A 143 9.04 -11.60 -3.59
N TYR A 144 7.72 -11.74 -3.51
CA TYR A 144 6.82 -10.76 -2.94
C TYR A 144 5.90 -11.47 -1.96
N PHE A 145 5.88 -11.00 -0.73
CA PHE A 145 4.82 -11.38 0.22
C PHE A 145 3.70 -10.37 0.10
N GLU A 146 2.52 -10.81 -0.29
CA GLU A 146 1.30 -10.03 -0.08
C GLU A 146 0.88 -10.20 1.37
N VAL A 147 0.75 -9.07 2.05
CA VAL A 147 0.48 -8.99 3.47
C VAL A 147 -0.83 -8.24 3.67
N VAL A 148 -1.67 -8.82 4.51
CA VAL A 148 -2.99 -8.29 4.90
C VAL A 148 -3.08 -8.16 6.41
N ASP A 149 -4.10 -7.43 6.83
CA ASP A 149 -4.63 -7.54 8.17
C ASP A 149 -6.15 -7.54 8.20
N ASP A 150 -6.69 -7.81 9.38
CA ASP A 150 -8.13 -7.83 9.66
C ASP A 150 -8.71 -6.41 9.80
N TYR A 151 -8.37 -5.48 8.90
CA TYR A 151 -8.91 -4.12 8.87
C TYR A 151 -8.41 -3.26 10.06
N ILE A 152 -7.30 -3.67 10.67
CA ILE A 152 -6.84 -3.15 11.97
C ILE A 152 -5.68 -2.17 11.84
N VAL A 153 -4.71 -2.45 10.97
CA VAL A 153 -3.42 -1.76 10.90
C VAL A 153 -3.22 -1.07 9.54
N VAL A 154 -3.66 -1.67 8.44
CA VAL A 154 -3.62 -1.14 7.07
C VAL A 154 -4.98 -0.71 6.55
N GLY A 155 -6.10 -1.06 7.19
CA GLY A 155 -7.44 -0.66 6.75
C GLY A 155 -7.74 -1.09 5.32
N ASP A 156 -7.73 -2.41 5.07
CA ASP A 156 -8.13 -3.05 3.80
C ASP A 156 -7.09 -2.94 2.69
N ASN A 157 -5.93 -2.35 2.98
CA ASN A 157 -4.87 -2.24 2.00
C ASN A 157 -4.01 -3.50 2.00
N TRP A 158 -3.80 -4.07 0.82
CA TRP A 158 -2.75 -5.07 0.60
C TRP A 158 -1.40 -4.39 0.47
N ILE A 159 -0.42 -4.90 1.21
CA ILE A 159 0.98 -4.48 1.08
C ILE A 159 1.78 -5.62 0.47
N TRP A 160 2.56 -5.33 -0.56
CA TRP A 160 3.56 -6.27 -1.08
C TRP A 160 4.94 -5.93 -0.55
N LEU A 161 5.55 -6.87 0.16
CA LEU A 161 6.93 -6.81 0.57
C LEU A 161 7.80 -7.55 -0.44
N LYS A 162 8.55 -6.79 -1.24
CA LYS A 162 9.55 -7.31 -2.17
C LYS A 162 10.81 -7.71 -1.42
N GLY A 163 11.29 -8.92 -1.67
CA GLY A 163 12.54 -9.41 -1.11
C GLY A 163 13.32 -10.31 -2.04
N ASN A 164 14.50 -10.67 -1.56
CA ASN A 164 15.41 -11.61 -2.18
C ASN A 164 16.03 -12.48 -1.07
N ILE A 165 16.30 -13.76 -1.38
CA ILE A 165 16.78 -14.72 -0.38
C ILE A 165 18.06 -14.23 0.31
N ASP A 166 19.02 -13.70 -0.46
CA ASP A 166 20.32 -13.31 0.05
C ASP A 166 20.29 -11.97 0.80
N LYS A 167 19.36 -11.08 0.44
CA LYS A 167 19.33 -9.69 0.89
C LYS A 167 18.19 -9.37 1.86
N GLY A 168 17.29 -10.31 2.11
CA GLY A 168 16.08 -10.04 2.89
C GLY A 168 15.07 -9.18 2.12
N PHE A 169 14.32 -8.36 2.84
CA PHE A 169 13.38 -7.43 2.22
C PHE A 169 14.10 -6.22 1.63
N LEU A 170 13.58 -5.68 0.54
CA LEU A 170 14.20 -4.59 -0.21
C LEU A 170 13.27 -3.38 -0.33
N ALA A 171 11.97 -3.64 -0.52
CA ALA A 171 10.98 -2.60 -0.76
C ALA A 171 9.57 -3.05 -0.33
N ALA A 172 8.70 -2.10 -0.04
CA ALA A 172 7.27 -2.32 0.18
C ALA A 172 6.45 -1.52 -0.84
N SER A 173 5.26 -1.99 -1.19
CA SER A 173 4.31 -1.23 -2.02
C SER A 173 2.87 -1.46 -1.60
N PHE A 174 2.02 -0.47 -1.84
CA PHE A 174 0.58 -0.56 -1.65
C PHE A 174 -0.15 -0.97 -2.93
N ASN A 175 -1.14 -1.85 -2.79
CA ASN A 175 -2.02 -2.27 -3.88
C ASN A 175 -2.85 -1.14 -4.49
N ALA A 176 -3.17 -0.11 -3.70
CA ALA A 176 -4.03 0.97 -4.17
C ALA A 176 -3.43 1.82 -5.32
N LEU A 177 -2.11 1.88 -5.55
CA LEU A 177 -1.55 2.85 -6.52
C LEU A 177 -0.15 2.60 -7.14
N PHE A 178 0.52 1.44 -6.95
CA PHE A 178 1.83 1.11 -7.55
C PHE A 178 2.89 2.22 -7.43
N GLU A 179 3.32 2.49 -6.20
CA GLU A 179 4.64 3.06 -5.92
C GLU A 179 5.36 2.12 -4.95
N PHE A 180 6.53 1.64 -5.34
CA PHE A 180 7.43 0.94 -4.44
C PHE A 180 8.19 1.98 -3.63
N VAL A 181 8.11 1.88 -2.30
CA VAL A 181 9.03 2.55 -1.40
C VAL A 181 10.24 1.64 -1.24
N ASP A 182 11.29 1.98 -1.97
CA ASP A 182 12.58 1.32 -1.89
C ASP A 182 13.31 1.77 -0.61
N ASP A 183 12.91 1.25 0.56
CA ASP A 183 13.80 1.20 1.73
C ASP A 183 13.31 0.20 2.81
N LEU A 184 13.61 -1.08 2.63
CA LEU A 184 13.56 -2.06 3.72
C LEU A 184 14.99 -2.47 4.10
N GLU A 185 15.60 -1.68 5.00
CA GLU A 185 16.85 -1.89 5.79
C GLU A 185 18.04 -0.91 5.59
N LEU A 186 17.99 0.16 4.78
CA LEU A 186 19.17 1.02 4.53
C LEU A 186 19.06 2.48 5.02
N ASN A 187 19.55 2.70 6.25
CA ASN A 187 20.03 3.97 6.85
C ASN A 187 18.96 5.03 7.18
N ASP A 188 18.82 5.30 8.50
CA ASP A 188 18.00 6.36 9.12
C ASP A 188 18.15 7.75 8.44
N LYS A 189 19.30 8.01 7.81
CA LYS A 189 19.56 9.28 7.13
C LYS A 189 18.86 9.40 5.77
N PHE A 190 18.71 8.31 5.02
CA PHE A 190 18.03 8.33 3.72
C PHE A 190 16.52 8.30 3.90
N SER A 191 16.00 7.49 4.83
CA SER A 191 14.58 7.47 5.18
C SER A 191 14.08 8.83 5.66
N THR A 192 14.87 9.56 6.47
CA THR A 192 14.56 10.94 6.89
C THR A 192 14.52 11.90 5.69
N ILE A 193 15.53 11.86 4.82
CA ILE A 193 15.59 12.73 3.64
C ILE A 193 14.46 12.40 2.65
N PHE A 194 14.13 11.12 2.48
CA PHE A 194 13.04 10.68 1.63
C PHE A 194 11.72 11.19 2.19
N ARG A 195 11.39 10.97 3.48
CA ARG A 195 10.18 11.51 4.12
C ARG A 195 10.06 13.03 4.04
N GLU A 196 11.16 13.74 4.28
CA GLU A 196 11.21 15.20 4.18
C GLU A 196 10.98 15.69 2.74
N LYS A 197 11.45 14.93 1.75
CA LYS A 197 11.31 15.27 0.32
C LYS A 197 10.01 14.78 -0.29
N THR A 198 9.45 13.67 0.18
CA THR A 198 8.29 13.03 -0.40
C THR A 198 7.00 13.44 0.24
N LYS A 199 7.02 14.05 1.46
CA LYS A 199 5.86 14.62 2.18
C LYS A 199 4.57 14.22 1.49
N ILE A 200 4.17 12.96 1.70
CA ILE A 200 3.07 12.35 0.98
C ILE A 200 1.84 13.13 1.43
N HIS A 201 1.53 14.17 0.67
CA HIS A 201 0.33 14.93 0.82
C HIS A 201 -0.75 13.95 0.38
N SER A 202 -1.52 13.50 1.36
CA SER A 202 -2.72 12.70 1.27
C SER A 202 -3.68 13.30 0.24
N MET A 203 -3.40 13.07 -1.05
CA MET A 203 -4.22 13.68 -2.08
C MET A 203 -4.12 13.04 -3.46
N TRP A 204 -4.08 11.72 -3.60
CA TRP A 204 -4.52 11.06 -4.84
C TRP A 204 -5.09 9.66 -4.59
N LEU A 205 -6.19 9.55 -3.85
CA LEU A 205 -7.07 8.38 -3.96
C LEU A 205 -7.90 8.51 -5.24
N SER A 206 -7.41 7.92 -6.34
CA SER A 206 -8.23 7.40 -7.45
C SER A 206 -7.33 6.84 -8.55
N LYS A 207 -7.19 5.51 -8.58
CA LYS A 207 -7.31 4.60 -9.75
C LYS A 207 -6.92 3.19 -9.30
N TRP A 208 -7.79 2.19 -9.36
CA TRP A 208 -8.45 1.71 -10.58
C TRP A 208 -9.94 1.43 -10.40
N GLY A 209 -10.75 1.82 -11.39
CA GLY A 209 -12.09 1.25 -11.62
C GLY A 209 -13.14 2.24 -12.11
N GLU A 210 -13.37 3.33 -11.37
CA GLU A 210 -14.47 4.25 -11.66
C GLU A 210 -13.92 5.60 -12.18
N PRO A 211 -14.50 6.16 -13.25
CA PRO A 211 -14.16 7.51 -13.66
C PRO A 211 -14.44 8.51 -12.54
N ARG A 212 -13.51 9.44 -12.27
CA ARG A 212 -13.72 10.51 -11.27
C ARG A 212 -14.99 11.28 -11.58
N GLU A 213 -15.84 11.44 -10.57
CA GLU A 213 -17.12 12.13 -10.66
C GLU A 213 -17.26 13.10 -9.46
N GLY A 214 -17.77 14.31 -9.72
CA GLY A 214 -18.08 15.28 -8.67
C GLY A 214 -16.94 16.23 -8.30
N LEU A 215 -17.10 16.91 -7.16
CA LEU A 215 -16.25 18.03 -6.74
C LEU A 215 -14.87 17.56 -6.26
N ALA A 216 -13.83 18.14 -6.85
CA ALA A 216 -12.45 18.00 -6.44
C ALA A 216 -11.92 19.29 -5.78
N LYS A 217 -11.05 19.11 -4.79
CA LYS A 217 -10.30 20.17 -4.11
C LYS A 217 -8.84 19.75 -3.99
N PHE A 218 -7.95 20.71 -4.19
CA PHE A 218 -6.51 20.57 -4.14
C PHE A 218 -5.97 21.63 -3.18
N TYR A 219 -5.00 21.29 -2.35
CA TYR A 219 -4.45 22.19 -1.33
C TYR A 219 -2.94 22.37 -1.51
N TYR A 220 -2.42 23.51 -1.05
CA TYR A 220 -0.99 23.78 -0.92
C TYR A 220 -0.42 23.08 0.31
N SER A 221 0.92 23.00 0.41
CA SER A 221 1.61 22.40 1.56
C SER A 221 1.34 23.12 2.90
N ASN A 222 0.85 24.36 2.84
CA ASN A 222 0.41 25.14 3.99
C ASN A 222 -1.08 24.94 4.34
N HIS A 223 -1.76 23.99 3.68
CA HIS A 223 -3.19 23.64 3.83
C HIS A 223 -4.19 24.66 3.28
N ASN A 224 -3.73 25.73 2.60
CA ASN A 224 -4.64 26.63 1.89
C ASN A 224 -5.17 25.98 0.61
N LEU A 225 -6.43 26.26 0.27
CA LEU A 225 -7.07 25.76 -0.96
C LEU A 225 -6.30 26.29 -2.17
N ALA A 226 -5.77 25.39 -3.00
CA ALA A 226 -5.05 25.71 -4.22
C ALA A 226 -5.96 25.67 -5.46
N ILE A 227 -6.79 24.63 -5.59
CA ILE A 227 -7.63 24.42 -6.78
C ILE A 227 -8.95 23.77 -6.38
N THR A 228 -10.05 24.13 -7.04
CA THR A 228 -11.30 23.39 -6.92
C THR A 228 -12.10 23.40 -8.23
N GLY A 229 -12.79 22.31 -8.54
CA GLY A 229 -13.61 22.15 -9.74
C GLY A 229 -14.24 20.75 -9.79
N ASN A 230 -15.05 20.46 -10.81
CA ASN A 230 -15.72 19.16 -10.91
C ASN A 230 -15.04 18.25 -11.93
N TYR A 231 -15.07 16.96 -11.67
CA TYR A 231 -14.84 15.91 -12.66
C TYR A 231 -16.17 15.29 -13.11
N LYS A 232 -16.23 14.90 -14.38
CA LYS A 232 -17.30 14.11 -14.96
C LYS A 232 -16.68 13.05 -15.87
N ALA A 233 -17.03 11.79 -15.67
CA ALA A 233 -16.46 10.67 -16.43
C ALA A 233 -14.91 10.67 -16.47
N GLY A 234 -14.27 11.11 -15.38
CA GLY A 234 -12.81 11.15 -15.25
C GLY A 234 -12.14 12.39 -15.85
N LYS A 235 -12.91 13.33 -16.41
CA LYS A 235 -12.39 14.55 -17.07
C LYS A 235 -12.85 15.81 -16.35
N LYS A 236 -12.04 16.87 -16.37
CA LYS A 236 -12.41 18.19 -15.84
C LYS A 236 -13.62 18.73 -16.58
N GLU A 237 -14.62 19.15 -15.83
CA GLU A 237 -15.87 19.68 -16.35
C GLU A 237 -16.31 20.92 -15.55
N GLY A 238 -16.76 21.95 -16.26
CA GLY A 238 -17.24 23.21 -15.70
C GLY A 238 -16.12 24.12 -15.19
N ILE A 239 -16.47 25.02 -14.26
CA ILE A 239 -15.57 26.06 -13.79
C ILE A 239 -14.60 25.51 -12.74
N TRP A 240 -13.31 25.63 -13.04
CA TRP A 240 -12.20 25.39 -12.14
C TRP A 240 -11.66 26.70 -11.61
N LYS A 241 -11.46 26.78 -10.30
CA LYS A 241 -10.91 27.95 -9.59
C LYS A 241 -9.52 27.63 -9.08
N PHE A 242 -8.61 28.58 -9.21
CA PHE A 242 -7.21 28.49 -8.80
C PHE A 242 -6.92 29.64 -7.84
N TYR A 243 -6.19 29.34 -6.78
CA TYR A 243 -5.85 30.26 -5.71
C TYR A 243 -4.32 30.27 -5.54
N ASP A 244 -3.75 31.29 -4.91
CA ASP A 244 -2.34 31.31 -4.49
C ASP A 244 -2.15 30.76 -3.07
N GLU A 245 -0.91 30.68 -2.61
CA GLU A 245 -0.57 30.16 -1.27
C GLU A 245 -1.20 30.97 -0.13
N ASP A 246 -1.60 32.22 -0.37
CA ASP A 246 -2.29 33.08 0.60
C ASP A 246 -3.83 32.94 0.52
N GLY A 247 -4.33 32.07 -0.36
CA GLY A 247 -5.76 31.79 -0.54
C GLY A 247 -6.50 32.80 -1.42
N LYS A 248 -5.79 33.67 -2.14
CA LYS A 248 -6.39 34.62 -3.07
C LYS A 248 -6.64 33.95 -4.42
N LEU A 249 -7.85 34.12 -4.96
CA LEU A 249 -8.20 33.62 -6.29
C LEU A 249 -7.32 34.28 -7.35
N THR A 250 -6.57 33.48 -8.09
CA THR A 250 -5.68 33.92 -9.17
C THR A 250 -6.32 33.75 -10.54
N LYS A 251 -7.13 32.70 -10.71
CA LYS A 251 -7.67 32.34 -12.04
C LYS A 251 -8.93 31.48 -11.95
N LYS A 252 -9.78 31.60 -12.97
CA LYS A 252 -10.86 30.66 -13.29
C LYS A 252 -10.70 30.14 -14.71
N VAL A 253 -10.96 28.85 -14.91
CA VAL A 253 -10.97 28.22 -16.23
C VAL A 253 -12.24 27.41 -16.40
N ASN A 254 -12.96 27.57 -17.51
CA ASN A 254 -14.02 26.65 -17.88
C ASN A 254 -13.44 25.48 -18.68
N TYR A 255 -13.71 24.26 -18.23
CA TYR A 255 -13.31 23.03 -18.91
C TYR A 255 -14.52 22.27 -19.44
N VAL A 256 -14.40 21.73 -20.65
CA VAL A 256 -15.36 20.78 -21.23
C VAL A 256 -14.57 19.55 -21.67
N ASN A 257 -14.78 18.42 -20.98
CA ASN A 257 -14.04 17.18 -21.24
C ASN A 257 -12.50 17.36 -21.29
N ASP A 258 -11.93 18.03 -20.27
CA ASP A 258 -10.50 18.42 -20.16
C ASP A 258 -10.02 19.52 -21.12
N ILE A 259 -10.85 20.00 -22.04
CA ILE A 259 -10.50 21.08 -22.95
C ILE A 259 -10.82 22.42 -22.28
N ALA A 260 -9.80 23.28 -22.11
CA ALA A 260 -9.99 24.64 -21.61
C ALA A 260 -10.60 25.52 -22.71
N GLU A 261 -11.76 26.12 -22.44
CA GLU A 261 -12.45 27.00 -23.39
C GLU A 261 -12.26 28.48 -23.04
N GLU A 262 -12.45 28.84 -21.77
CA GLU A 262 -12.40 30.23 -21.30
C GLU A 262 -11.55 30.35 -20.05
N GLU A 263 -10.72 31.37 -19.99
CA GLU A 263 -9.82 31.67 -18.88
C GLU A 263 -9.99 33.12 -18.44
N VAL A 264 -10.19 33.33 -17.14
CA VAL A 264 -10.25 34.65 -16.51
C VAL A 264 -9.21 34.72 -15.40
N VAL A 265 -8.26 35.63 -15.53
CA VAL A 265 -7.18 35.88 -14.56
C VAL A 265 -7.55 37.11 -13.70
N TYR A 266 -7.25 37.07 -12.40
CA TYR A 266 -7.63 38.09 -11.41
C TYR A 266 -6.42 38.81 -10.79
#